data_AF-A0A3C0ZKY3-F1
#
_entry.id   AF-A0A3C0ZKY3-F1
#
_cell.length_a   1.000
_cell.length_b   1.000
_cell.length_c   1.000
_cell.angle_alpha   90.00
_cell.angle_beta   90.00
_cell.angle_gamma   90.00
#
_symmetry.space_group_name_H-M   'P 1'
#
loop_
_entity.id
_entity.type
_entity.pdbx_description
1 polymer ?
#
loop_
_entity_poly.entity_id
_entity_poly.type
_entity_poly.pdbx_seq_one_letter_code
_entity_poly.pdbx_strand_id
1 'polypeptide(L)' 'MEKIVSLAKRRGFVFQSSEIYGGLNGCWDYGPLGVEMLNNVKQQWWKNMTY' A
#
# COMPACT_ATOMS: atom_id res chain seq x y z
N MET A 1 16.00 -3.72 -0.83
CA MET A 1 14.64 -3.21 -1.13
C MET A 1 13.72 -4.29 -1.70
N GLU A 2 14.19 -5.07 -2.67
CA GLU A 2 13.40 -6.10 -3.38
C GLU A 2 12.67 -7.11 -2.50
N LYS A 3 13.29 -7.57 -1.40
CA LYS A 3 12.66 -8.51 -0.45
C LYS A 3 11.34 -7.98 0.13
N ILE A 4 11.30 -6.69 0.46
CA ILE A 4 10.11 -6.03 1.03
C ILE A 4 9.04 -5.87 -0.05
N VAL A 5 9.43 -5.43 -1.25
CA VAL A 5 8.51 -5.28 -2.39
C VAL A 5 7.89 -6.63 -2.77
N SER A 6 8.69 -7.69 -2.83
CA SER A 6 8.22 -9.05 -3.08
C SER A 6 7.22 -9.53 -2.01
N LEU A 7 7.51 -9.26 -0.73
CA LEU A 7 6.59 -9.59 0.35
C LEU A 7 5.28 -8.80 0.26
N ALA A 8 5.37 -7.49 0.01
CA ALA A 8 4.23 -6.59 -0.09
C ALA A 8 3.28 -7.01 -1.23
N LYS A 9 3.84 -7.37 -2.39
CA LYS A 9 3.05 -7.89 -3.52
C LYS A 9 2.42 -9.24 -3.19
N ARG A 10 3.20 -10.20 -2.65
CA ARG A 10 2.71 -11.56 -2.34
C ARG A 10 1.62 -11.58 -1.26
N ARG A 11 1.68 -10.66 -0.30
CA ARG A 11 0.73 -10.57 0.81
C ARG A 11 -0.45 -9.63 0.52
N GLY A 12 -0.47 -8.96 -0.63
CA GLY A 12 -1.57 -8.06 -1.00
C GLY A 12 -1.57 -6.73 -0.24
N PHE A 13 -0.38 -6.18 0.01
CA PHE A 13 -0.23 -4.81 0.53
C PHE A 13 -0.20 -3.77 -0.60
N VAL A 14 0.69 -3.94 -1.57
CA VAL A 14 0.90 -2.95 -2.65
C VAL A 14 1.13 -3.68 -3.97
N PHE A 15 0.50 -3.15 -5.03
CA PHE A 15 0.61 -3.62 -6.41
C PHE A 15 1.07 -2.49 -7.33
N GLN A 16 1.73 -2.86 -8.42
CA GLN A 16 2.03 -1.91 -9.47
C GLN A 16 0.73 -1.55 -10.19
N SER A 17 0.42 -0.25 -10.29
CA SER A 17 -0.81 0.12 -10.97
C SER A 17 -0.75 -0.24 -12.44
N SER A 18 -1.86 -0.74 -12.98
CA SER A 18 -1.93 -1.21 -14.37
C SER A 18 -0.89 -2.28 -14.73
N GLU A 19 -0.54 -3.17 -13.79
CA GLU A 19 0.46 -4.22 -13.99
C GLU A 19 0.17 -5.08 -15.25
N ILE A 20 -1.09 -5.43 -15.49
CA ILE A 20 -1.50 -6.22 -16.66
C ILE A 20 -1.31 -5.49 -18.00
N TYR A 21 -1.13 -4.17 -17.97
CA TYR A 21 -0.91 -3.31 -19.13
C TYR A 21 0.52 -2.80 -19.24
N GLY A 22 1.48 -3.42 -18.54
CA GLY A 22 2.90 -3.02 -18.55
C GLY A 22 3.30 -2.07 -17.42
N GLY A 23 2.37 -1.73 -16.53
CA GLY A 23 2.64 -0.92 -15.34
C GLY A 23 2.71 0.58 -15.61
N LEU A 24 2.05 1.37 -14.76
CA LEU A 24 2.14 2.83 -14.78
C LEU A 24 3.17 3.31 -13.75
N ASN A 25 4.34 3.75 -14.20
CA ASN A 25 5.41 4.19 -13.31
C ASN A 25 4.94 5.38 -12.45
N GLY A 26 5.24 5.34 -11.14
CA GLY A 26 4.81 6.33 -10.17
C GLY A 26 3.39 6.13 -9.61
N CYS A 27 2.64 5.14 -10.09
CA CYS A 27 1.32 4.81 -9.59
C CYS A 27 1.28 3.40 -8.97
N TRP A 28 0.67 3.31 -7.79
CA TRP A 28 0.56 2.07 -7.02
C TRP A 28 -0.84 1.90 -6.46
N ASP A 29 -1.30 0.65 -6.47
CA ASP A 29 -2.61 0.29 -5.95
C ASP A 29 -2.45 -0.45 -4.62
N TYR A 30 -3.25 -0.10 -3.62
CA TYR A 30 -3.24 -0.78 -2.32
C TYR A 30 -4.16 -2.00 -2.36
N GLY A 31 -3.62 -3.16 -1.98
CA GLY A 31 -4.41 -4.37 -1.81
C GLY A 31 -5.18 -4.39 -0.49
N PRO A 32 -5.94 -5.46 -0.20
CA PRO A 32 -6.80 -5.54 0.99
C PRO A 32 -6.06 -5.26 2.30
N LEU A 33 -4.90 -5.91 2.52
CA LEU A 33 -4.10 -5.67 3.73
C LEU A 33 -3.42 -4.30 3.72
N GLY A 34 -3.12 -3.77 2.53
CA GLY A 34 -2.54 -2.44 2.36
C GLY A 34 -3.50 -1.33 2.77
N VAL A 35 -4.76 -1.44 2.39
CA VAL A 35 -5.82 -0.48 2.75
C VAL A 35 -6.07 -0.48 4.25
N GLU A 36 -6.17 -1.66 4.88
CA GLU A 36 -6.32 -1.76 6.34
C GLU A 36 -5.13 -1.11 7.08
N MET A 37 -3.90 -1.40 6.64
CA MET A 37 -2.71 -0.78 7.21
C MET A 37 -2.72 0.75 7.05
N LEU A 38 -3.04 1.24 5.85
CA LEU A 38 -3.11 2.67 5.55
C LEU A 38 -4.16 3.37 6.41
N ASN A 39 -5.35 2.77 6.54
CA ASN A 39 -6.42 3.32 7.36
C ASN A 39 -6.03 3.35 8.84
N ASN A 40 -5.41 2.30 9.35
CA ASN A 40 -4.92 2.27 10.73
C ASN A 40 -3.90 3.38 10.98
N VAL A 41 -2.93 3.57 10.09
CA VAL A 41 -1.94 4.66 10.21
C VAL A 41 -2.61 6.03 10.17
N LYS A 42 -3.53 6.26 9.23
CA LYS A 42 -4.27 7.53 9.12
C LYS A 42 -5.09 7.82 10.38
N GLN A 43 -5.79 6.82 10.93
CA GLN A 43 -6.58 6.97 12.14
C GLN A 43 -5.71 7.27 13.36
N GLN A 44 -4.58 6.57 13.52
CA GLN A 44 -3.64 6.83 14.62
C GLN A 44 -3.03 8.22 14.52
N TRP A 45 -2.65 8.63 13.30
CA TRP A 45 -2.14 9.97 13.05
C TRP A 45 -3.17 11.05 13.41
N TRP A 46 -4.42 10.88 12.94
CA TRP A 46 -5.48 11.85 13.22
C TRP A 46 -5.75 11.98 14.71
N LYS A 47 -5.84 10.86 15.44
CA LYS A 47 -6.00 10.86 16.91
C LYS A 47 -4.88 11.67 17.56
N ASN A 48 -3.63 11.32 17.31
CA ASN A 48 -2.47 11.97 17.94
C ASN A 48 -2.33 13.46 17.62
N MET A 49 -2.83 13.93 16.47
CA MET A 49 -2.64 15.31 16.01
C MET A 49 -3.82 16.22 16.31
N THR A 50 -5.01 15.69 16.60
CA THR A 50 -6.23 16.50 16.74
C THR A 50 -6.96 16.37 18.08
N TYR A 51 -6.69 15.32 18.87
CA TYR A 51 -7.27 15.16 20.20
C TYR A 51 -6.31 14.48 21.19
#